data_AF-A0A7X3Z8L9-F1
#
_entry.id   AF-A0A7X3Z8L9-F1
#
_cell.length_a   1.000
_cell.length_b   1.000
_cell.length_c   1.000
_cell.angle_alpha   90.00
_cell.angle_beta   90.00
_cell.angle_gamma   90.00
#
_symmetry.space_group_name_H-M   'P 1'
#
loop_
_entity.id
_entity.type
_entity.pdbx_description
1 polymer ?
#
loop_
_entity_poly.entity_id
_entity_poly.type
_entity_poly.pdbx_seq_one_letter_code
_entity_poly.pdbx_strand_id
1 'polypeptide(L)'
;MRAAVQSANKDPHSIENVPDPEFPGDGVFLKVLAYGVCHCDWHGRTDEHPLARPGNVSGHEHCGEVLAARPAGLSQVMAREVRHSDASAQLAALVGAIPPGIAVIPGFAAQAGEE
;
A
#
# COMPACT_ATOMS: atom_id res chain seq x y z
N MET A 1 -11.78 5.31 6.54
CA MET A 1 -11.47 4.68 5.24
C MET A 1 -11.82 3.20 5.22
N ARG A 2 -12.00 2.60 4.03
CA ARG A 2 -12.06 1.14 3.87
C ARG A 2 -10.64 0.57 3.82
N ALA A 3 -10.37 -0.53 4.52
CA ALA A 3 -9.06 -1.17 4.55
C ALA A 3 -9.17 -2.69 4.66
N ALA A 4 -8.15 -3.40 4.18
CA ALA A 4 -7.96 -4.82 4.50
C ALA A 4 -7.26 -4.92 5.86
N VAL A 5 -7.95 -5.45 6.85
CA VAL A 5 -7.49 -5.56 8.23
C VAL A 5 -7.12 -7.00 8.53
N GLN A 6 -5.97 -7.18 9.16
CA GLN A 6 -5.58 -8.47 9.69
C GLN A 6 -6.00 -8.59 11.15
N SER A 7 -7.15 -9.21 11.42
CA SER A 7 -7.66 -9.38 12.78
C SER A 7 -6.87 -10.39 13.62
N ALA A 8 -6.22 -11.38 12.97
CA ALA A 8 -5.35 -12.35 13.62
C ALA A 8 -4.24 -12.89 12.69
N ASN A 9 -3.19 -13.45 13.28
CA ASN A 9 -2.10 -14.07 12.52
C ASN A 9 -2.61 -15.30 11.77
N LYS A 10 -2.17 -15.48 10.52
CA LYS A 10 -2.58 -16.57 9.62
C LYS A 10 -4.06 -16.63 9.23
N ASP A 11 -4.88 -15.65 9.62
CA ASP A 11 -6.25 -15.50 9.14
C ASP A 11 -6.35 -14.66 7.85
N PRO A 12 -7.33 -14.93 6.98
CA PRO A 12 -7.64 -14.06 5.84
C PRO A 12 -7.90 -12.63 6.31
N HIS A 13 -7.53 -11.63 5.50
CA HIS A 13 -7.87 -10.24 5.82
C HIS A 13 -9.37 -10.02 5.63
N SER A 14 -9.98 -9.25 6.54
CA SER A 14 -11.34 -8.73 6.42
C SER A 14 -11.31 -7.34 5.80
N ILE A 15 -12.32 -7.00 4.99
CA ILE A 15 -12.50 -5.62 4.52
C ILE A 15 -13.37 -4.88 5.53
N GLU A 16 -12.80 -3.88 6.18
CA GLU A 16 -13.42 -3.15 7.28
C GLU A 16 -13.46 -1.64 7.01
N ASN A 17 -14.38 -0.95 7.70
CA ASN A 17 -14.34 0.51 7.82
C ASN A 17 -13.54 0.87 9.07
N VAL A 18 -12.38 1.49 8.89
CA VAL A 18 -11.51 1.97 9.97
C VAL A 18 -11.48 3.50 9.97
N PRO A 19 -11.10 4.16 11.07
CA PRO A 19 -10.89 5.61 11.08
C PRO A 19 -9.90 6.03 9.99
N ASP A 20 -10.08 7.23 9.44
CA ASP A 20 -9.04 7.82 8.59
C ASP A 20 -7.78 8.09 9.44
N PRO A 21 -6.57 7.86 8.89
CA PRO A 21 -5.36 8.08 9.67
C PRO A 21 -5.17 9.57 9.94
N GLU A 22 -4.59 9.88 11.09
CA GLU A 22 -4.17 11.26 11.38
C GLU A 22 -2.93 11.60 10.55
N PHE A 23 -2.85 12.84 10.07
CA PHE A 23 -1.67 13.29 9.32
C PHE A 23 -0.47 13.45 10.27
N PRO A 24 0.62 12.68 10.11
CA PRO A 24 1.69 12.63 11.11
C PRO A 24 2.55 13.91 11.20
N GLY A 25 2.26 14.95 10.40
CA GLY A 25 2.95 16.26 10.47
C GLY A 25 4.35 16.28 9.84
N ASP A 26 4.97 15.11 9.68
CA ASP A 26 6.28 14.89 9.04
C ASP A 26 6.22 13.83 7.94
N GLY A 27 5.05 13.58 7.35
CA GLY A 27 4.84 12.54 6.35
C GLY A 27 4.11 13.00 5.08
N VAL A 28 3.60 12.00 4.37
CA VAL A 28 2.75 12.16 3.17
C VAL A 28 1.40 11.53 3.48
N PHE A 29 0.33 12.26 3.20
CA PHE A 29 -1.02 11.73 3.21
C PHE A 29 -1.36 11.27 1.80
N LEU A 30 -1.45 9.97 1.61
CA LEU A 30 -1.72 9.34 0.32
C LEU A 30 -3.13 8.77 0.28
N LYS A 31 -3.92 9.18 -0.71
CA LYS A 31 -5.11 8.44 -1.12
C LYS A 31 -4.66 7.29 -2.03
N VAL A 32 -4.65 6.08 -1.48
CA VAL A 32 -4.28 4.87 -2.22
C VAL A 32 -5.31 4.61 -3.32
N LEU A 33 -4.85 4.48 -4.56
CA LEU A 33 -5.67 4.18 -5.75
C LEU A 33 -5.49 2.74 -6.22
N ALA A 34 -4.28 2.20 -6.07
CA ALA A 34 -3.99 0.80 -6.31
C ALA A 34 -2.93 0.27 -5.33
N TYR A 35 -3.04 -1.03 -5.05
CA TYR A 35 -2.16 -1.77 -4.16
C TYR A 35 -1.62 -3.02 -4.87
N GLY A 36 -0.31 -3.24 -4.78
CA GLY A 36 0.38 -4.45 -5.18
C GLY A 36 0.44 -5.46 -4.04
N VAL A 37 -0.03 -6.69 -4.25
CA VAL A 37 0.14 -7.76 -3.27
C VAL A 37 1.43 -8.51 -3.54
N CYS A 38 2.34 -8.50 -2.57
CA CYS A 38 3.65 -9.12 -2.66
C CYS A 38 3.79 -10.34 -1.75
N HIS A 39 4.74 -11.22 -2.06
CA HIS A 39 5.04 -12.37 -1.20
C HIS A 39 5.41 -11.93 0.21
N CYS A 40 6.14 -10.83 0.39
CA CYS A 40 6.49 -10.39 1.75
C CYS A 40 5.30 -9.90 2.59
N ASP A 41 4.13 -9.63 1.98
CA ASP A 41 2.90 -9.41 2.74
C ASP A 41 2.46 -10.70 3.46
N TRP A 42 2.74 -11.88 2.88
CA TRP A 42 2.51 -13.16 3.54
C TRP A 42 3.34 -13.27 4.82
N HIS A 43 4.64 -12.97 4.76
CA HIS A 43 5.50 -13.02 5.95
C HIS A 43 4.98 -12.07 7.04
N GLY A 44 4.54 -10.86 6.66
CA GLY A 44 3.93 -9.88 7.56
C GLY A 44 2.62 -10.34 8.22
N ARG A 45 1.92 -11.31 7.62
CA ARG A 45 0.70 -11.93 8.15
C ARG A 45 0.96 -13.15 9.03
N THR A 46 2.11 -13.78 8.89
CA THR A 46 2.51 -14.96 9.67
C THR A 46 3.30 -14.57 10.91
N ASP A 47 3.49 -15.51 11.84
CA ASP A 47 4.36 -15.32 13.02
C ASP A 47 5.87 -15.25 12.66
N GLU A 48 6.21 -15.22 11.36
CA GLU A 48 7.59 -15.24 10.86
C GLU A 48 8.25 -13.85 10.86
N HIS A 49 7.45 -12.77 10.85
CA HIS A 49 7.97 -11.40 10.84
C HIS A 49 7.81 -10.73 12.22
N PRO A 50 8.86 -10.11 12.80
CA PRO A 50 8.81 -9.51 14.15
C PRO A 50 7.86 -8.31 14.28
N LEU A 51 7.35 -7.77 13.17
CA LEU A 51 6.34 -6.71 13.15
C LEU A 51 4.91 -7.22 12.87
N ALA A 52 4.70 -8.52 12.70
CA ALA A 52 3.38 -9.10 12.51
C ALA A 52 2.54 -8.91 13.78
N ARG A 53 1.46 -8.13 13.69
CA ARG A 53 0.57 -7.83 14.81
C ARG A 53 -0.89 -7.84 14.34
N PRO A 54 -1.80 -8.43 15.12
CA PRO A 54 -3.23 -8.25 14.93
C PRO A 54 -3.63 -6.77 14.91
N GLY A 55 -4.58 -6.42 14.05
CA GLY A 55 -5.09 -5.06 13.82
C GLY A 55 -4.32 -4.26 12.77
N ASN A 56 -3.24 -4.80 12.20
CA ASN A 56 -2.47 -4.10 11.17
C ASN A 56 -3.28 -3.96 9.86
N VAL A 57 -3.17 -2.78 9.24
CA VAL A 57 -3.49 -2.58 7.83
C VAL A 57 -2.19 -2.77 7.06
N SER A 58 -2.02 -3.97 6.50
CA SER A 58 -0.78 -4.39 5.87
C SER A 58 -0.59 -3.78 4.48
N GLY A 59 0.67 -3.76 4.07
CA GLY A 59 1.05 -3.62 2.69
C GLY A 59 2.10 -2.56 2.42
N HIS A 60 2.91 -2.79 1.39
CA HIS A 60 4.07 -1.93 1.12
C HIS A 60 4.26 -1.55 -0.36
N GLU A 61 3.38 -2.00 -1.25
CA GLU A 61 3.39 -1.61 -2.67
C GLU A 61 2.14 -0.78 -3.02
N HIS A 62 2.20 0.54 -2.87
CA HIS A 62 1.03 1.41 -3.10
C HIS A 62 1.31 2.46 -4.16
N CYS A 63 0.29 2.82 -4.94
CA CYS A 63 0.29 4.04 -5.72
C CYS A 63 -1.02 4.82 -5.50
N GLY A 64 -0.95 6.14 -5.60
CA GLY A 64 -2.07 6.97 -5.24
C GLY A 64 -1.88 8.45 -5.47
N GLU A 65 -2.84 9.23 -4.98
CA GLU A 65 -2.84 10.68 -5.04
C GLU A 65 -2.34 11.26 -3.72
N VAL A 66 -1.35 12.16 -3.79
CA VAL A 66 -0.87 12.89 -2.61
C VAL A 66 -1.89 13.96 -2.24
N LEU A 67 -2.58 13.79 -1.11
CA LEU A 67 -3.55 14.75 -0.59
C LEU A 67 -2.86 15.85 0.24
N ALA A 68 -1.78 15.52 0.94
CA ALA A 68 -0.95 16.46 1.69
C ALA A 68 0.48 15.92 1.85
N ALA A 69 1.48 16.80 1.91
CA ALA A 69 2.86 16.41 2.21
C ALA A 69 3.59 17.53 2.96
N ARG A 70 4.59 17.15 3.76
CA ARG A 70 5.52 18.08 4.41
C ARG A 70 6.96 17.76 3.95
N PRO A 71 7.77 18.78 3.59
CA PRO A 71 9.11 18.56 3.01
C PRO A 71 10.07 17.74 3.89
N ALA A 72 10.00 17.88 5.22
CA ALA A 72 10.90 17.21 6.14
C ALA A 72 10.83 15.68 6.02
N GLY A 73 9.63 15.13 5.79
CA GLY A 73 9.38 13.69 5.67
C GLY A 73 9.87 13.07 4.37
N LEU A 74 9.81 13.83 3.28
CA LEU A 74 10.12 13.31 1.94
C LEU A 74 11.60 12.95 1.79
N SER A 75 12.51 13.73 2.39
CA SER A 75 13.95 13.53 2.24
C SER A 75 14.49 12.20 2.81
N GLN A 76 13.78 11.58 3.75
CA GLN A 76 14.24 10.36 4.43
C GLN A 76 13.79 9.06 3.73
N VAL A 77 12.81 9.14 2.82
CA VAL A 77 12.19 7.97 2.17
C VAL A 77 12.27 8.01 0.64
N MET A 78 12.72 9.12 0.06
CA MET A 78 12.91 9.23 -1.38
C MET A 78 14.26 8.64 -1.80
N ALA A 79 14.22 7.43 -2.34
CA ALA A 79 15.41 6.80 -2.96
C ALA A 79 15.85 7.51 -4.26
N ARG A 80 14.90 8.11 -4.99
CA ARG A 80 15.15 8.94 -6.17
C ARG A 80 13.99 9.88 -6.46
N GLU A 81 14.28 11.01 -7.08
CA GLU A 81 13.28 11.91 -7.65
C GLU A 81 13.10 11.61 -9.14
N VAL A 82 11.84 11.46 -9.56
CA VAL A 82 11.45 11.28 -10.96
C VAL A 82 10.49 12.40 -11.31
N ARG A 83 10.79 13.20 -12.35
CA ARG A 83 9.85 14.21 -12.82
C ARG A 83 8.58 13.53 -13.30
N HIS A 84 7.43 14.17 -13.08
CA HIS A 84 6.15 13.64 -13.56
C HIS A 84 6.15 13.33 -15.07
N SER A 85 6.81 14.17 -15.88
CA SER A 85 7.00 13.94 -17.33
C SER A 85 7.76 12.66 -17.67
N ASP A 86 8.57 12.16 -16.74
CA ASP A 86 9.47 11.02 -16.93
C ASP A 86 8.92 9.75 -16.27
N ALA A 87 7.80 9.85 -15.53
CA ALA A 87 7.20 8.74 -14.80
C ALA A 87 6.82 7.58 -15.72
N SER A 88 6.22 7.85 -16.88
CA SER A 88 5.87 6.83 -17.87
C SER A 88 7.10 6.13 -18.44
N ALA A 89 8.22 6.84 -18.62
CA ALA A 89 9.47 6.25 -19.11
C ALA A 89 10.11 5.34 -18.05
N GLN A 90 10.08 5.74 -16.76
CA GLN A 90 10.51 4.87 -15.66
C GLN A 90 9.63 3.62 -15.56
N LEU A 91 8.31 3.77 -15.67
CA LEU A 91 7.39 2.63 -15.69
C LEU A 91 7.66 1.70 -16.87
N ALA A 92 7.84 2.24 -18.08
CA ALA A 92 8.18 1.45 -19.25
C ALA A 92 9.51 0.70 -19.09
N ALA A 93 10.49 1.29 -18.41
CA ALA A 93 11.75 0.63 -18.08
C ALA A 93 11.58 -0.53 -17.07
N LEU A 94 10.48 -0.54 -16.30
CA LEU A 94 10.10 -1.66 -15.43
C LEU A 94 9.32 -2.75 -16.17
N VAL A 95 8.87 -2.51 -17.40
CA VAL A 95 8.22 -3.52 -18.24
C VAL A 95 9.29 -4.45 -18.80
N GLY A 96 9.69 -5.42 -17.96
CA GLY A 96 10.64 -6.50 -18.22
C GLY A 96 10.31 -7.70 -17.32
N ALA A 97 11.29 -8.56 -16.98
CA ALA A 97 11.09 -9.62 -15.99
C ALA A 97 10.83 -9.03 -14.60
N ILE A 98 9.57 -8.66 -14.33
CA ILE A 98 9.12 -8.28 -13.00
C ILE A 98 9.26 -9.55 -12.13
N PRO A 99 9.99 -9.51 -11.00
CA PRO A 99 10.05 -10.63 -10.07
C PRO A 99 8.63 -11.12 -9.74
N PRO A 100 8.40 -12.43 -9.58
CA PRO A 100 7.08 -12.95 -9.30
C PRO A 100 6.51 -12.32 -8.03
N GLY A 101 5.36 -11.64 -8.15
CA GLY A 101 4.57 -11.21 -6.98
C GLY A 101 4.07 -9.75 -6.97
N ILE A 102 3.67 -9.15 -8.08
CA ILE A 102 2.91 -7.88 -8.02
C ILE A 102 1.54 -8.11 -8.63
N ALA A 103 0.53 -8.30 -7.79
CA ALA A 103 -0.87 -8.24 -8.20
C ALA A 103 -1.42 -6.85 -7.87
N VAL A 104 -1.65 -6.02 -8.90
CA VAL A 104 -2.26 -4.69 -8.73
C VAL A 104 -3.78 -4.87 -8.63
N ILE A 105 -4.38 -4.46 -7.51
CA ILE A 105 -5.83 -4.37 -7.35
C ILE A 105 -6.25 -2.91 -7.60
N PRO A 106 -6.74 -2.55 -8.80
CA PRO A 106 -7.33 -1.24 -9.02
C PRO A 106 -8.75 -1.18 -8.43
N GLY A 107 -9.05 -0.09 -7.73
CA GLY A 107 -10.43 0.28 -7.38
C GLY A 107 -11.13 -0.63 -6.36
N PHE A 108 -11.11 -0.25 -5.08
CA PHE A 108 -12.04 -0.78 -4.08
C PHE A 108 -13.45 -0.17 -4.25
N ALA A 109 -14.05 -0.26 -5.44
CA ALA A 109 -15.49 -0.15 -5.51
C ALA A 109 -16.05 -1.38 -4.77
N ALA A 110 -16.83 -1.16 -3.71
CA ALA A 110 -17.55 -2.26 -3.08
C ALA A 110 -18.32 -3.00 -4.17
N GLN A 111 -18.02 -4.28 -4.37
CA GLN A 111 -19.04 -5.18 -4.87
C GLN A 111 -20.11 -5.21 -3.77
N ALA A 112 -21.11 -4.34 -3.92
CA ALA A 112 -22.41 -4.57 -3.33
C ALA A 112 -22.92 -5.89 -3.92
N GLY A 113 -23.49 -6.72 -3.05
CA GLY A 113 -23.52 -8.17 -3.21
C GLY A 113 -24.34 -8.72 -4.36
N GLU A 114 -24.02 -9.98 -4.67
CA GLU A 114 -24.88 -11.09 -5.06
C GLU A 114 -24.13 -12.30 -4.44
N GLU A 115 -24.63 -13.16 -3.55
CA GLU A 115 -25.94 -13.59 -3.04
C GLU A 115 -25.81 -13.86 -1.53
#